data_AF-A0A3B0PLP0-F1
#
_entry.id   AF-A0A3B0PLP0-F1
#
_cell.length_a   1.000
_cell.length_b   1.000
_cell.length_c   1.000
_cell.angle_alpha   90.00
_cell.angle_beta   90.00
_cell.angle_gamma   90.00
#
_symmetry.space_group_name_H-M   'P 1'
#
loop_
_entity.id
_entity.type
_entity.pdbx_description
1 polymer ?
#
loop_
_entity_poly.entity_id
_entity_poly.type
_entity_poly.pdbx_seq_one_letter_code
_entity_poly.pdbx_strand_id
1 'polypeptide(L)'
;MKKFIKTLLIAPVFGAIPAFVVSCSKETVEQKEEKFINLNIDSAKKIASQLGQEGEQKDLIIETARKEAKKVLETAKKESQSTKEYIEFLDSAIKELENRLSK
;
A
#
# COMPACT_ATOMS: atom_id res chain seq x y z
N MET A 1 23.66 -52.50 1.50
CA MET A 1 24.67 -51.90 2.39
C MET A 1 25.42 -50.80 1.64
N LYS A 2 25.65 -49.64 2.29
CA LYS A 2 26.53 -48.50 1.88
C LYS A 2 25.97 -47.64 0.72
N LYS A 3 25.84 -46.30 0.79
CA LYS A 3 26.34 -45.25 1.70
C LYS A 3 25.49 -43.96 1.59
N PHE A 4 25.49 -43.20 2.68
CA PHE A 4 24.99 -41.84 2.89
C PHE A 4 25.65 -40.76 2.00
N ILE A 5 24.87 -39.77 1.55
CA ILE A 5 25.26 -38.35 1.60
C ILE A 5 24.05 -37.53 2.10
N LYS A 6 24.19 -36.98 3.32
CA LYS A 6 23.43 -35.86 3.89
C LYS A 6 24.00 -34.55 3.32
N THR A 7 23.16 -33.61 2.88
CA THR A 7 23.21 -32.12 3.09
C THR A 7 22.29 -31.46 2.05
N LEU A 8 21.14 -30.91 2.44
CA LEU A 8 20.91 -29.58 3.04
C LEU A 8 20.85 -28.46 1.99
N LEU A 9 19.72 -27.73 2.04
CA LEU A 9 19.31 -26.47 1.41
C LEU A 9 20.39 -25.61 0.74
N ILE A 10 20.03 -24.95 -0.38
CA ILE A 10 19.89 -23.48 -0.55
C ILE A 10 19.13 -23.21 -1.86
N ALA A 11 18.03 -22.46 -1.80
CA ALA A 11 17.50 -21.71 -2.94
C ALA A 11 18.00 -20.25 -2.84
N PRO A 12 18.30 -19.58 -3.97
CA PRO A 12 17.82 -18.21 -4.20
C PRO A 12 17.45 -17.98 -5.68
N VAL A 13 16.25 -17.52 -6.05
CA VAL A 13 15.76 -16.12 -6.02
C VAL A 13 16.66 -15.13 -6.77
N PHE A 14 16.38 -14.90 -8.07
CA PHE A 14 16.46 -13.62 -8.79
C PHE A 14 15.52 -13.81 -10.02
N GLY A 15 14.34 -13.21 -10.10
CA GLY A 15 14.05 -11.81 -9.87
C GLY A 15 14.08 -11.04 -11.18
N ALA A 16 13.35 -11.49 -12.22
CA ALA A 16 13.12 -10.70 -13.42
C ALA A 16 11.99 -9.69 -13.12
N ILE A 17 12.35 -8.62 -12.39
CA ILE A 17 11.54 -7.40 -12.36
C ILE A 17 11.74 -6.75 -13.73
N PRO A 18 10.69 -6.55 -14.55
CA PRO A 18 10.84 -5.71 -15.73
C PRO A 18 11.15 -4.29 -15.26
N ALA A 19 12.37 -3.84 -15.57
CA ALA A 19 12.83 -2.50 -15.35
C ALA A 19 11.88 -1.50 -16.04
N PHE A 20 11.44 -0.54 -15.23
CA PHE A 20 10.70 0.64 -15.63
C PHE A 20 11.34 1.31 -16.85
N VAL A 21 10.64 1.23 -17.98
CA VAL A 21 10.89 2.12 -19.11
C VAL A 21 10.44 3.53 -18.72
N VAL A 22 11.39 4.46 -18.77
CA VAL A 22 11.16 5.90 -18.69
C VAL A 22 10.25 6.31 -19.85
N SER A 23 8.98 6.49 -19.53
CA SER A 23 7.95 7.14 -20.34
C SER A 23 7.16 7.98 -19.35
N CYS A 24 6.70 9.19 -19.70
CA CYS A 24 5.87 10.05 -18.85
C CYS A 24 4.85 9.23 -18.04
N SER A 25 5.21 8.81 -16.82
CA SER A 25 4.54 7.68 -16.18
C SER A 25 3.27 8.22 -15.57
N LYS A 26 2.18 8.12 -16.33
CA LYS A 26 0.86 8.09 -15.74
C LYS A 26 0.87 6.87 -14.83
N GLU A 27 0.95 7.09 -13.52
CA GLU A 27 0.80 6.02 -12.51
C GLU A 27 -0.42 5.17 -12.89
N THR A 28 -0.27 3.85 -12.82
CA THR A 28 -1.39 2.93 -13.06
C THR A 28 -2.44 3.10 -11.94
N VAL A 29 -3.67 2.65 -12.20
CA VAL A 29 -4.73 2.65 -11.18
C VAL A 29 -4.28 1.88 -9.93
N GLU A 30 -3.63 0.73 -10.12
CA GLU A 30 -3.11 -0.10 -9.03
C GLU A 30 -2.04 0.62 -8.20
N GLN A 31 -1.14 1.37 -8.86
CA GLN A 31 -0.14 2.19 -8.17
C GLN A 31 -0.79 3.31 -7.34
N LYS A 32 -1.86 3.92 -7.86
CA LYS A 32 -2.63 4.95 -7.13
C LYS A 32 -3.40 4.36 -5.95
N GLU A 33 -4.01 3.18 -6.11
CA GLU A 33 -4.66 2.45 -5.02
C GLU A 33 -3.65 2.12 -3.89
N GLU A 34 -2.48 1.60 -4.25
CA GLU A 34 -1.41 1.31 -3.28
C GLU A 34 -0.94 2.58 -2.58
N LYS A 35 -0.71 3.65 -3.34
CA LYS A 35 -0.32 4.96 -2.78
C LYS A 35 -1.36 5.49 -1.80
N PHE A 36 -2.64 5.42 -2.14
CA PHE A 36 -3.74 5.83 -1.26
C PHE A 36 -3.74 5.03 0.06
N ILE A 37 -3.59 3.70 0.00
CA ILE A 37 -3.53 2.85 1.21
C ILE A 37 -2.31 3.23 2.06
N ASN A 38 -1.14 3.39 1.45
CA ASN A 38 0.09 3.72 2.16
C ASN A 38 0.00 5.09 2.85
N LEU A 39 -0.58 6.09 2.20
CA LEU A 39 -0.78 7.42 2.81
C LEU A 39 -1.76 7.37 3.99
N ASN A 40 -2.81 6.56 3.92
CA ASN A 40 -3.71 6.33 5.08
C ASN A 40 -2.96 5.67 6.25
N ILE A 41 -2.14 4.67 5.95
CA ILE A 41 -1.30 4.00 6.95
C ILE A 41 -0.33 4.99 7.59
N ASP A 42 0.32 5.85 6.81
CA ASP A 42 1.27 6.83 7.33
C ASP A 42 0.58 7.91 8.16
N SER A 43 -0.62 8.33 7.77
CA SER A 43 -1.46 9.21 8.60
C SER A 43 -1.81 8.54 9.92
N ALA A 44 -2.16 7.25 9.90
CA ALA A 44 -2.48 6.49 11.10
C ALA A 44 -1.26 6.31 12.02
N LYS A 45 -0.06 6.07 11.45
CA LYS A 45 1.20 6.05 12.20
C LYS A 45 1.46 7.38 12.88
N LYS A 46 1.28 8.51 12.18
CA LYS A 46 1.45 9.86 12.73
C LYS A 46 0.49 10.10 13.90
N ILE A 47 -0.78 9.73 13.74
CA ILE A 47 -1.80 9.85 14.80
C ILE A 47 -1.44 8.96 16.00
N ALA A 48 -1.09 7.69 15.78
CA ALA A 48 -0.69 6.79 16.85
C ALA A 48 0.50 7.35 17.65
N SER A 49 1.52 7.87 16.97
CA SER A 49 2.65 8.54 17.61
C SER A 49 2.25 9.81 18.38
N GLN A 50 1.33 10.62 17.85
CA GLN A 50 0.82 11.81 18.55
C GLN A 50 0.00 11.46 19.80
N LEU A 51 -0.70 10.32 19.78
CA LEU A 51 -1.48 9.80 20.90
C LEU A 51 -0.63 9.00 21.91
N GLY A 52 0.69 8.89 21.69
CA GLY A 52 1.57 8.07 22.52
C GLY A 52 1.24 6.58 22.50
N GLN A 53 0.57 6.10 21.45
CA GLN A 53 0.22 4.69 21.26
C GLN A 53 1.44 3.94 20.71
N GLU A 54 1.82 2.85 21.37
CA GLU A 54 2.98 2.03 21.00
C GLU A 54 2.60 0.54 20.95
N GLY A 55 3.51 -0.26 20.39
CA GLY A 55 3.33 -1.72 20.28
C GLY A 55 2.00 -2.12 19.64
N GLU A 56 1.28 -3.01 20.31
CA GLU A 56 0.03 -3.60 19.81
C GLU A 56 -1.05 -2.54 19.50
N GLN A 57 -1.14 -1.46 20.28
CA GLN A 57 -2.12 -0.40 20.03
C GLN A 57 -1.84 0.34 18.72
N LYS A 58 -0.56 0.63 18.47
CA LYS A 58 -0.12 1.22 17.20
C LYS A 58 -0.40 0.29 16.04
N ASP A 59 -0.12 -1.00 16.19
CA ASP A 59 -0.35 -2.00 15.14
C ASP A 59 -1.84 -2.15 14.82
N LEU A 60 -2.72 -2.15 15.83
CA LEU A 60 -4.18 -2.16 15.67
C LEU A 60 -4.68 -0.92 14.92
N ILE A 61 -4.16 0.27 15.25
CA ILE A 61 -4.49 1.53 14.55
C ILE A 61 -4.08 1.45 13.07
N ILE A 62 -2.87 0.96 12.79
CA ILE A 62 -2.36 0.80 11.42
C ILE A 62 -3.18 -0.22 10.63
N GLU A 63 -3.50 -1.36 11.24
CA GLU A 63 -4.30 -2.41 10.60
C GLU A 63 -5.71 -1.91 10.29
N THR A 64 -6.31 -1.19 11.23
CA THR A 64 -7.64 -0.57 11.05
C THR A 64 -7.62 0.42 9.90
N ALA A 65 -6.63 1.31 9.86
CA ALA A 65 -6.47 2.27 8.77
C ALA A 65 -6.30 1.59 7.40
N ARG A 66 -5.53 0.50 7.34
CA ARG A 66 -5.39 -0.31 6.12
C ARG A 66 -6.71 -0.94 5.67
N LYS A 67 -7.48 -1.51 6.60
CA LYS A 67 -8.79 -2.13 6.31
C LYS A 67 -9.80 -1.10 5.81
N GLU A 68 -9.89 0.04 6.48
CA GLU A 68 -10.77 1.14 6.08
C GLU A 68 -10.38 1.71 4.72
N ALA A 69 -9.08 1.93 4.46
CA ALA A 69 -8.61 2.39 3.16
C ALA A 69 -9.03 1.44 2.03
N LYS A 70 -8.88 0.12 2.22
CA LYS A 70 -9.33 -0.88 1.23
C LYS A 70 -10.84 -0.83 1.02
N LYS A 71 -11.63 -0.72 2.08
CA LYS A 71 -13.09 -0.63 1.99
C LYS A 71 -13.54 0.64 1.25
N VAL A 72 -12.85 1.76 1.48
CA VAL A 72 -13.09 3.01 0.73
C VAL A 72 -12.80 2.81 -0.75
N LEU A 73 -11.67 2.17 -1.11
CA LEU A 73 -11.37 1.86 -2.51
C LEU A 73 -12.42 0.96 -3.15
N GLU A 74 -12.84 -0.11 -2.47
CA GLU A 74 -13.88 -1.01 -2.97
C GLU A 74 -15.22 -0.27 -3.17
N THR A 75 -15.56 0.63 -2.27
CA THR A 75 -16.79 1.44 -2.36
C THR A 75 -16.70 2.43 -3.51
N ALA A 76 -15.62 3.21 -3.57
CA ALA A 76 -15.39 4.17 -4.64
C ALA A 76 -15.37 3.50 -6.02
N LYS A 77 -14.78 2.30 -6.13
CA LYS A 77 -14.75 1.51 -7.37
C LYS A 77 -16.15 1.03 -7.79
N LYS A 78 -17.04 0.72 -6.84
CA LYS A 78 -18.44 0.35 -7.10
C LYS A 78 -19.31 1.55 -7.46
N GLU A 79 -19.07 2.70 -6.83
CA GLU A 79 -19.84 3.92 -7.03
C GLU A 79 -19.42 4.70 -8.29
N SER A 80 -18.17 4.56 -8.71
CA SER A 80 -17.66 5.20 -9.93
C SER A 80 -18.34 4.63 -11.17
N GLN A 81 -18.86 5.49 -12.03
CA GLN A 81 -19.52 5.08 -13.28
C GLN A 81 -18.49 4.76 -14.38
N SER A 82 -17.25 5.19 -14.20
CA SER A 82 -16.15 4.94 -15.14
C SER A 82 -14.79 4.85 -14.44
N THR A 83 -13.81 4.25 -15.12
CA THR A 83 -12.41 4.25 -14.67
C THR A 83 -11.85 5.67 -14.53
N LYS A 84 -12.33 6.63 -15.33
CA LYS A 84 -11.90 8.04 -15.25
C LYS A 84 -12.35 8.69 -13.95
N GLU A 85 -13.62 8.52 -13.58
CA GLU A 85 -14.16 9.02 -12.31
C GLU A 85 -13.42 8.41 -11.11
N TYR A 86 -13.13 7.12 -11.18
CA TYR A 86 -12.36 6.43 -10.14
C TYR A 86 -10.93 6.99 -10.01
N ILE A 87 -10.26 7.26 -11.12
CA ILE A 87 -8.93 7.90 -11.11
C ILE A 87 -9.00 9.31 -10.53
N GLU A 88 -10.01 10.11 -10.88
CA GLU A 88 -10.20 11.47 -10.35
C GLU A 88 -10.44 11.46 -8.83
N PHE A 89 -11.21 10.47 -8.34
CA PHE A 89 -11.37 10.21 -6.92
C PHE A 89 -10.01 9.89 -6.25
N LEU A 90 -9.24 8.95 -6.81
CA LEU A 90 -7.93 8.56 -6.29
C LEU A 90 -6.98 9.76 -6.23
N ASP A 91 -6.88 10.53 -7.30
CA ASP A 91 -6.00 11.70 -7.39
C ASP A 91 -6.37 12.77 -6.35
N SER A 92 -7.66 13.03 -6.20
CA SER A 92 -8.17 14.00 -5.21
C SER A 92 -7.88 13.54 -3.78
N ALA A 93 -8.16 12.27 -3.47
CA ALA A 93 -7.97 11.70 -2.15
C ALA A 93 -6.47 11.61 -1.77
N ILE A 94 -5.61 11.21 -2.72
CA ILE A 94 -4.15 11.19 -2.54
C ILE A 94 -3.63 12.59 -2.22
N LYS A 95 -4.02 13.60 -3.02
CA LYS A 95 -3.60 14.99 -2.81
C LYS A 95 -4.04 15.51 -1.45
N GLU A 96 -5.25 15.18 -1.02
CA GLU A 96 -5.74 15.57 0.30
C GLU A 96 -4.91 14.95 1.43
N LEU A 97 -4.61 13.65 1.34
CA LEU A 97 -3.78 12.95 2.33
C LEU A 97 -2.34 13.49 2.37
N GLU A 98 -1.73 13.74 1.23
CA GLU A 98 -0.39 14.34 1.14
C GLU A 98 -0.37 15.72 1.80
N ASN A 99 -1.40 16.54 1.60
CA ASN A 99 -1.55 17.84 2.26
C ASN A 99 -1.71 17.72 3.77
N ARG A 100 -2.43 16.71 4.26
CA ARG A 100 -2.60 16.45 5.71
C ARG A 100 -1.29 15.98 6.35
N LEU A 101 -0.51 15.17 5.64
CA LEU A 101 0.78 14.66 6.14
C LEU A 101 1.86 15.74 6.18
N SER A 102 1.82 16.68 5.24
CA SER A 102 2.78 17.79 5.13
C SER A 102 2.56 18.94 6.12
N LYS A 103 1.42 18.96 6.83
CA LYS A 103 1.09 19.92 7.89
C LYS A 103 1.37 19.34 9.28
#